data_AF-A0AAP1E4I4-F1
#
_entry.id   AF-A0AAP1E4I4-F1
#
_cell.length_a   1.000
_cell.length_b   1.000
_cell.length_c   1.000
_cell.angle_alpha   90.00
_cell.angle_beta   90.00
_cell.angle_gamma   90.00
#
_symmetry.space_group_name_H-M   'P 1'
#
loop_
_entity.id
_entity.type
_entity.pdbx_description
1 polymer ?
#
loop_
_entity_poly.entity_id
_entity_poly.type
_entity_poly.pdbx_seq_one_letter_code
_entity_poly.pdbx_strand_id
1 'polypeptide(L)' 'MAGYLNNIALNLEIVLKNKADSPEVSETLATRICENLLLSKEVSFLKADGSVENFKLNDMEYEITNTEELPE' A
#
# COMPACT_ATOMS: atom_id res chain seq x y z
N MET A 1 -27.08 24.08 -7.32
CA MET A 1 -26.40 23.11 -6.43
C MET A 1 -24.92 23.36 -6.52
N ALA A 2 -24.20 23.38 -5.38
CA ALA A 2 -22.75 23.51 -5.37
C ALA A 2 -22.10 22.11 -5.43
N GLY A 3 -20.98 22.00 -6.12
CA GLY A 3 -20.10 20.84 -6.03
C GLY A 3 -19.17 20.98 -4.82
N TYR A 4 -18.76 19.85 -4.24
CA TYR A 4 -17.86 19.80 -3.10
C TYR A 4 -16.68 18.88 -3.40
N LEU A 5 -15.51 19.23 -2.85
CA LEU A 5 -14.30 18.41 -2.90
C LEU A 5 -13.96 18.01 -1.46
N ASN A 6 -13.73 16.72 -1.24
CA ASN A 6 -13.29 16.20 0.05
C ASN A 6 -11.94 15.50 -0.15
N ASN A 7 -10.98 15.83 0.71
CA ASN A 7 -9.74 15.07 0.84
C ASN A 7 -9.89 14.14 2.04
N ILE A 8 -9.62 12.86 1.85
CA ILE A 8 -9.79 11.82 2.86
C ILE A 8 -8.43 11.16 3.05
N ALA A 9 -7.93 11.15 4.29
CA ALA A 9 -6.75 10.39 4.64
C ALA A 9 -7.15 8.92 4.88
N LEU A 10 -6.43 8.00 4.27
CA LEU A 10 -6.62 6.56 4.44
C LEU A 10 -5.36 5.97 5.07
N ASN A 11 -5.49 5.40 6.27
CA ASN A 11 -4.42 4.68 6.93
C ASN A 11 -4.64 3.18 6.68
N LEU A 12 -3.82 2.60 5.81
CA LEU A 12 -3.94 1.21 5.36
C LEU A 12 -2.78 0.38 5.90
N GLU A 13 -3.07 -0.84 6.37
CA GLU A 13 -2.07 -1.86 6.65
C GLU A 13 -2.17 -2.92 5.54
N ILE A 14 -1.04 -3.27 4.93
CA ILE A 14 -0.96 -4.30 3.88
C ILE A 14 0.08 -5.35 4.25
N VAL A 15 -0.06 -6.56 3.70
CA VAL A 15 0.90 -7.65 3.94
C VAL A 15 1.63 -8.01 2.64
N LEU A 16 2.96 -8.03 2.69
CA LEU A 16 3.82 -8.50 1.61
C LEU A 16 4.70 -9.63 2.13
N LYS A 17 4.60 -10.80 1.52
CA LYS A 17 5.47 -11.95 1.80
C LYS A 17 6.48 -12.10 0.68
N ASN A 18 7.75 -12.29 1.02
CA ASN A 18 8.83 -12.55 0.07
C ASN A 18 9.77 -13.65 0.59
N LYS A 19 10.82 -13.95 -0.17
CA LYS A 19 11.93 -14.82 0.24
C LYS A 19 13.22 -14.03 0.18
N ALA A 20 14.01 -14.08 1.24
CA ALA A 20 15.27 -13.37 1.37
C ALA A 20 16.17 -14.11 2.37
N ASP A 21 17.48 -13.86 2.29
CA ASP A 21 18.47 -14.47 3.19
C ASP A 21 18.50 -13.81 4.58
N SER A 22 17.83 -12.66 4.76
CA SER A 22 17.73 -11.94 6.03
C SER A 22 16.52 -10.99 6.06
N PRO A 23 16.03 -10.55 7.24
CA PRO A 23 14.95 -9.57 7.35
C PRO A 23 15.30 -8.23 6.70
N GLU A 24 16.55 -7.77 6.77
CA GLU A 24 16.99 -6.50 6.13
C GLU A 24 16.87 -6.57 4.60
N VAL A 25 17.18 -7.73 4.00
CA VAL A 25 17.00 -7.94 2.57
C VAL A 25 15.50 -8.02 2.22
N SER A 26 14.69 -8.68 3.05
CA SER A 26 13.22 -8.68 2.91
C SER A 26 12.64 -7.26 2.92
N GLU A 27 13.08 -6.43 3.86
CA GLU A 27 12.68 -5.02 3.94
C GLU A 27 13.14 -4.24 2.72
N THR A 28 14.37 -4.44 2.25
CA THR A 28 14.88 -3.78 1.03
C THR A 28 14.01 -4.10 -0.19
N LEU A 29 13.54 -5.35 -0.32
CA LEU A 29 12.62 -5.76 -1.38
C LEU A 29 11.26 -5.06 -1.26
N ALA A 30 10.70 -5.00 -0.05
CA ALA A 30 9.43 -4.31 0.20
C ALA A 30 9.53 -2.80 -0.04
N THR A 31 10.57 -2.15 0.50
CA THR A 31 10.89 -0.73 0.28
C THR A 31 10.97 -0.43 -1.20
N ARG A 32 11.69 -1.23 -1.99
CA ARG A 32 11.81 -1.00 -3.43
C ARG A 32 10.45 -1.06 -4.15
N ILE A 33 9.54 -1.93 -3.71
CA ILE A 33 8.19 -1.99 -4.28
C ILE A 33 7.40 -0.74 -3.90
N CYS A 34 7.36 -0.39 -2.61
CA CYS A 34 6.61 0.75 -2.10
C CYS A 34 7.11 2.09 -2.67
N GLU A 35 8.43 2.25 -2.82
CA GLU A 35 9.04 3.45 -3.42
C GLU A 35 8.55 3.71 -4.85
N ASN A 36 8.34 2.65 -5.63
CA ASN A 36 7.81 2.77 -6.99
C ASN A 36 6.33 3.18 -7.02
N LEU A 37 5.60 3.11 -5.90
CA LEU A 37 4.19 3.44 -5.80
C LEU A 37 3.94 4.91 -5.41
N LEU A 38 4.94 5.62 -4.87
CA LEU A 38 4.80 7.00 -4.35
C LEU A 38 4.19 7.99 -5.36
N LEU A 39 4.38 7.76 -6.66
CA LEU A 39 3.89 8.64 -7.72
C LEU A 39 2.61 8.15 -8.40
N SER A 40 2.00 7.07 -7.90
CA SER A 40 0.71 6.57 -8.42
C SER A 40 -0.36 7.67 -8.36
N LYS A 41 -1.21 7.72 -9.38
CA LYS A 41 -2.28 8.73 -9.52
C LYS A 41 -3.66 8.19 -9.19
N GLU A 42 -3.79 6.88 -9.06
CA GLU A 42 -5.05 6.19 -8.82
C GLU A 42 -4.80 5.00 -7.88
N VAL A 43 -5.78 4.75 -7.00
CA VAL A 43 -5.83 3.58 -6.13
C VAL A 43 -7.17 2.88 -6.32
N SER A 44 -7.14 1.55 -6.37
CA SER A 44 -8.34 0.73 -6.53
C SER A 44 -8.56 -0.14 -5.29
N PHE A 45 -9.81 -0.20 -4.83
CA PHE A 45 -10.21 -1.06 -3.71
C PHE A 45 -11.14 -2.16 -4.22
N LEU A 46 -10.82 -3.41 -3.89
CA LEU A 46 -11.73 -4.54 -4.02
C LEU A 46 -12.62 -4.59 -2.77
N LYS A 47 -13.91 -4.29 -2.94
CA LYS A 47 -14.89 -4.30 -1.86
C LYS A 47 -15.35 -5.73 -1.53
N ALA A 48 -15.96 -5.89 -0.36
CA ALA A 48 -16.46 -7.19 0.11
C ALA A 48 -17.52 -7.82 -0.79
N ASP A 49 -18.25 -7.00 -1.57
CA ASP A 49 -19.22 -7.45 -2.57
C ASP A 49 -18.58 -7.91 -3.90
N GLY A 50 -17.24 -7.87 -3.99
CA GLY A 50 -16.48 -8.23 -5.18
C GLY A 50 -16.38 -7.13 -6.23
N SER A 51 -17.00 -5.97 -6.03
CA SER A 51 -16.85 -4.83 -6.93
C SER A 51 -15.54 -4.08 -6.67
N VAL A 52 -15.01 -3.47 -7.73
CA VAL A 52 -13.79 -2.64 -7.68
C VAL A 52 -14.18 -1.18 -7.85
N GLU A 53 -13.60 -0.32 -7.01
CA GLU A 53 -13.81 1.12 -7.07
C GLU A 53 -12.48 1.86 -7.08
N ASN A 54 -12.36 2.84 -7.97
CA ASN A 54 -11.14 3.62 -8.17
C ASN A 54 -11.28 5.01 -7.56
N PHE A 55 -10.19 5.50 -6.98
CA PHE A 55 -10.09 6.83 -6.41
C PHE A 55 -8.81 7.52 -6.90
N LYS A 56 -8.89 8.82 -7.15
CA LYS A 56 -7.71 9.64 -7.38
C LYS A 56 -6.83 9.62 -6.13
N LEU A 57 -5.58 9.19 -6.29
CA LEU A 57 -4.58 9.24 -5.23
C LEU A 57 -3.84 10.57 -5.32
N ASN A 58 -3.94 11.38 -4.27
CA ASN A 58 -3.31 12.70 -4.22
C ASN A 58 -1.88 12.63 -3.67
N ASP A 59 -1.65 11.79 -2.67
CA ASP A 59 -0.38 11.66 -1.97
C ASP A 59 -0.25 10.25 -1.37
N MET A 60 0.97 9.79 -1.11
CA MET A 60 1.27 8.50 -0.52
C MET A 60 2.57 8.56 0.28
N GLU A 61 2.51 8.09 1.53
CA GLU A 61 3.65 7.79 2.38
C GLU A 61 3.52 6.33 2.84
N TYR A 62 4.63 5.70 3.23
CA TYR A 62 4.63 4.34 3.76
C TYR A 62 5.69 4.15 4.84
N GLU A 63 5.45 3.17 5.71
CA GLU A 63 6.44 2.62 6.62
C GLU A 63 6.29 1.08 6.65
N ILE A 64 7.38 0.37 6.93
CA ILE A 64 7.31 -1.07 7.19
C ILE A 64 7.06 -1.24 8.69
N THR A 65 5.87 -1.72 9.06
CA THR A 65 5.47 -1.91 10.47
C THR A 65 6.18 -3.09 11.11
N ASN A 66 6.23 -4.24 10.42
CA ASN A 66 6.79 -5.50 10.93
C ASN A 66 7.49 -6.30 9.83
N THR A 67 8.61 -6.94 10.21
CA THR A 67 9.29 -7.95 9.39
C THR A 67 9.43 -9.21 10.23
N GLU A 68 8.68 -10.26 9.88
CA GLU A 68 8.61 -11.50 10.64
C GLU A 68 9.05 -12.68 9.77
N GLU A 69 9.98 -13.49 10.28
CA GLU A 69 10.39 -14.73 9.63
C GLU A 69 9.25 -15.75 9.68
N LEU A 70 8.94 -16.35 8.53
CA LEU A 70 7.90 -17.36 8.43
C LEU A 70 8.45 -18.71 8.93
N PRO A 71 7.67 -19.47 9.72
CA PRO A 71 8.06 -20.84 10.05
C PRO A 71 8.12 -21.70 8.79
N GLU A 72 9.06 -22.65 8.76
CA GLU A 72 9.18 -23.68 7.72
C GLU A 72 7.92 -24.57 7.58
#